data_AF-A0A9D7R9Z7-F1
#
_entry.id   AF-A0A9D7R9Z7-F1
#
_cell.length_a   1.000
_cell.length_b   1.000
_cell.length_c   1.000
_cell.angle_alpha   90.00
_cell.angle_beta   90.00
_cell.angle_gamma   90.00
#
_symmetry.space_group_name_H-M   'P 1'
#
loop_
_entity.id
_entity.type
_entity.pdbx_description
1 polymer ?
#
loop_
_entity_poly.entity_id
_entity_poly.type
_entity_poly.pdbx_seq_one_letter_code
_entity_poly.pdbx_strand_id
1 'polypeptide(L)'
;MPLLVEAAEELFHSVAIRNNVEGYEDEVRKRFGEPAWNNPVVRFLGGDAKDVIERKDGVWERGALIARMCAALRAAQREVPPWLRTLERETAAGAVETALFAMT
;
A
#
# COMPACT_ATOMS: atom_id res chain seq x y z
N MET A 1 14.82 0.14 -0.97
CA MET A 1 13.48 -0.44 -0.75
C MET A 1 13.21 -1.09 0.62
N PRO A 2 14.07 -1.02 1.66
CA PRO A 2 13.71 -1.61 2.97
C PRO A 2 12.43 -1.03 3.62
N LEU A 3 12.31 0.31 3.69
CA LEU A 3 11.27 0.94 4.51
C LEU A 3 9.82 0.74 4.03
N LEU A 4 9.59 0.54 2.72
CA LEU A 4 8.24 0.22 2.23
C LEU A 4 7.85 -1.22 2.61
N VAL A 5 8.80 -2.14 2.52
CA VAL A 5 8.60 -3.55 2.89
C VAL A 5 8.35 -3.65 4.39
N GLU A 6 9.19 -2.97 5.19
CA GLU A 6 9.02 -2.85 6.64
C GLU A 6 7.63 -2.28 6.99
N ALA A 7 7.18 -1.23 6.32
CA ALA A 7 5.83 -0.69 6.51
C ALA A 7 4.75 -1.73 6.24
N ALA A 8 4.88 -2.50 5.16
CA ALA A 8 3.90 -3.51 4.77
C ALA A 8 3.89 -4.74 5.71
N GLU A 9 5.03 -5.09 6.29
CA GLU A 9 5.20 -6.23 7.19
C GLU A 9 4.82 -5.90 8.63
N GLU A 10 5.18 -4.71 9.13
CA GLU A 10 4.94 -4.33 10.53
C GLU A 10 3.56 -3.72 10.78
N LEU A 11 3.01 -3.01 9.80
CA LEU A 11 1.80 -2.18 10.00
C LEU A 11 0.55 -2.79 9.36
N PHE A 12 0.70 -3.79 8.49
CA PHE A 12 -0.40 -4.40 7.74
C PHE A 12 -0.30 -5.92 7.73
N HIS A 13 -1.45 -6.59 7.61
CA HIS A 13 -1.50 -7.99 7.22
C HIS A 13 -1.55 -8.08 5.69
N SER A 14 -0.39 -8.30 5.08
CA SER A 14 -0.25 -8.30 3.62
C SER A 14 -0.75 -9.61 3.00
N VAL A 15 -1.68 -9.51 2.05
CA VAL A 15 -2.23 -10.65 1.30
C VAL A 15 -2.09 -10.37 -0.19
N ALA A 16 -1.60 -11.36 -0.94
CA ALA A 16 -1.53 -11.32 -2.40
C ALA A 16 -2.58 -12.24 -3.02
N ILE A 17 -3.50 -11.66 -3.81
CA ILE A 17 -4.50 -12.40 -4.58
C ILE A 17 -4.08 -12.33 -6.04
N ARG A 18 -3.85 -13.48 -6.66
CA ARG A 18 -3.44 -13.55 -8.06
C ARG A 18 -4.65 -13.35 -8.96
N ASN A 19 -4.55 -12.44 -9.92
CA ASN A 19 -5.59 -12.30 -10.94
C ASN A 19 -5.47 -13.42 -11.98
N ASN A 20 -6.56 -13.71 -12.70
CA ASN A 20 -6.65 -14.71 -13.76
C ASN A 20 -6.30 -16.15 -13.32
N VAL A 21 -6.52 -16.46 -12.05
CA VAL A 21 -6.41 -17.81 -11.49
C VAL A 21 -7.81 -18.24 -11.07
N GLU A 22 -8.23 -19.43 -11.49
CA GLU A 22 -9.51 -20.03 -11.10
C GLU A 22 -9.50 -20.46 -9.63
N GLY A 23 -10.70 -20.67 -9.07
CA GLY A 23 -10.86 -21.10 -7.68
C GLY A 23 -10.96 -19.94 -6.70
N TYR A 24 -10.32 -20.06 -5.54
CA TYR A 24 -10.45 -19.10 -4.43
C TYR A 24 -10.09 -17.67 -4.83
N GLU A 25 -9.05 -17.49 -5.66
CA GLU A 25 -8.66 -16.17 -6.14
C GLU A 25 -9.76 -15.51 -7.00
N ASP A 26 -10.46 -16.27 -7.84
CA ASP A 26 -11.58 -15.77 -8.65
C ASP A 26 -12.81 -15.45 -7.78
N GLU A 27 -13.05 -16.22 -6.71
CA GLU A 27 -14.09 -15.90 -5.72
C GLU A 27 -13.81 -14.58 -5.02
N VAL A 28 -12.56 -14.34 -4.60
CA VAL A 28 -12.15 -13.08 -3.99
C VAL A 28 -12.30 -11.93 -4.98
N ARG A 29 -11.85 -12.11 -6.23
CA ARG A 29 -12.01 -11.11 -7.30
C ARG A 29 -13.48 -10.73 -7.48
N LYS A 30 -14.38 -11.72 -7.58
CA LYS A 30 -15.83 -11.51 -7.70
C LYS A 30 -16.41 -10.81 -6.47
N ARG A 31 -16.01 -11.21 -5.26
CA ARG A 31 -16.45 -10.60 -3.99
C ARG A 31 -16.15 -9.10 -3.94
N PHE A 32 -14.97 -8.69 -4.42
CA PHE A 32 -14.56 -7.29 -4.45
C PHE A 32 -14.95 -6.55 -5.75
N GLY A 33 -15.63 -7.22 -6.68
CA GLY A 33 -16.05 -6.65 -7.95
C GLY A 33 -14.89 -6.24 -8.86
N GLU A 34 -13.71 -6.87 -8.71
CA GLU A 34 -12.54 -6.51 -9.50
C GLU A 34 -12.62 -7.11 -10.93
N PRO A 35 -12.22 -6.35 -11.96
CA PRO A 35 -12.17 -6.86 -13.33
C PRO A 35 -11.12 -7.97 -13.47
N ALA A 36 -11.45 -8.99 -14.27
CA ALA A 36 -10.44 -9.93 -14.75
C ALA A 36 -9.46 -9.20 -15.70
N TRP A 37 -8.22 -9.68 -15.79
CA TRP A 37 -7.18 -9.09 -16.65
C TRP A 37 -6.90 -7.60 -16.39
N ASN A 38 -6.83 -7.21 -15.12
CA ASN A 38 -6.44 -5.86 -14.71
C ASN A 38 -4.99 -5.79 -14.25
N ASN A 39 -4.47 -4.56 -14.18
CA ASN A 39 -3.22 -4.29 -13.49
C ASN A 39 -3.38 -4.51 -11.98
N PRO A 40 -2.30 -4.78 -11.23
CA PRO A 40 -2.37 -4.96 -9.79
C PRO A 40 -3.01 -3.75 -9.10
N VAL A 41 -3.96 -4.02 -8.21
CA VAL A 41 -4.65 -3.03 -7.38
C VAL A 41 -4.36 -3.35 -5.91
N VAL A 42 -4.08 -2.31 -5.12
CA VAL A 42 -3.91 -2.43 -3.66
C VAL A 42 -5.16 -1.91 -2.96
N ARG A 43 -5.76 -2.76 -2.13
CA ARG A 43 -6.89 -2.42 -1.25
C ARG A 43 -6.43 -2.43 0.20
N PHE A 44 -7.01 -1.53 1.00
CA PHE A 44 -6.78 -1.47 2.44
C PHE A 44 -8.08 -1.83 3.13
N LEU A 45 -8.10 -2.99 3.78
CA LEU A 45 -9.33 -3.60 4.31
C LEU A 45 -9.36 -3.59 5.83
N GLY A 46 -10.55 -3.37 6.38
CA GLY A 46 -10.84 -3.56 7.79
C GLY A 46 -11.08 -5.04 8.14
N GLY A 47 -11.24 -5.34 9.43
CA GLY A 47 -11.56 -6.69 9.89
C GLY A 47 -12.92 -7.22 9.42
N ASP A 48 -13.79 -6.35 8.90
CA ASP A 48 -15.07 -6.68 8.27
C ASP A 48 -14.96 -6.86 6.74
N ALA A 49 -13.73 -6.87 6.21
CA ALA A 49 -13.42 -6.96 4.79
C ALA A 49 -14.00 -5.82 3.93
N LYS A 50 -14.25 -4.65 4.52
CA LYS A 50 -14.59 -3.42 3.79
C LYS A 50 -13.38 -2.54 3.59
N ASP A 51 -13.41 -1.74 2.54
CA ASP A 51 -12.38 -0.74 2.28
C ASP A 51 -12.35 0.31 3.41
N VAL A 52 -11.17 0.49 4.02
CA VAL A 52 -10.91 1.53 5.02
C VAL A 52 -10.74 2.89 4.35
N ILE A 53 -10.21 2.90 3.12
CA ILE A 53 -10.15 4.05 2.23
C ILE A 53 -10.64 3.62 0.85
N GLU A 54 -11.25 4.54 0.10
CA GLU A 54 -11.79 4.23 -1.23
C GLU A 54 -10.75 3.57 -2.15
N ARG A 55 -11.22 2.55 -2.89
CA ARG A 55 -10.44 1.87 -3.93
C ARG A 55 -9.91 2.89 -4.94
N LYS A 56 -8.63 2.78 -5.28
CA LYS A 56 -7.98 3.59 -6.32
C LYS A 56 -7.10 2.72 -7.21
N ASP A 57 -7.30 2.84 -8.51
CA ASP A 57 -6.46 2.18 -9.53
C ASP A 57 -5.22 3.03 -9.86
N GLY A 58 -4.22 2.44 -10.54
CA GLY A 58 -3.04 3.17 -11.02
C GLY A 58 -2.04 3.57 -9.92
N VAL A 59 -2.08 2.94 -8.76
CA VAL A 59 -1.19 3.25 -7.62
C VAL A 59 0.03 2.33 -7.68
N TRP A 60 0.93 2.61 -8.62
CA TRP A 60 2.15 1.81 -8.80
C TRP A 60 3.43 2.55 -8.41
N GLU A 61 3.33 3.88 -8.27
CA GLU A 61 4.44 4.70 -7.80
C GLU A 61 4.60 4.61 -6.28
N ARG A 62 5.85 4.56 -5.83
CA ARG A 62 6.20 4.36 -4.41
C ARG A 62 5.56 5.40 -3.50
N GLY A 63 5.71 6.68 -3.84
CA GLY A 63 5.14 7.78 -3.05
C GLY A 63 3.62 7.71 -2.99
N ALA A 64 2.97 7.34 -4.10
CA ALA A 64 1.51 7.18 -4.14
C ALA A 64 1.04 6.02 -3.25
N LEU A 65 1.77 4.91 -3.22
CA LEU A 65 1.47 3.77 -2.34
C LEU A 65 1.69 4.13 -0.87
N ILE A 66 2.82 4.76 -0.53
CA ILE A 66 3.14 5.21 0.84
C ILE A 66 2.06 6.18 1.36
N ALA A 67 1.67 7.17 0.55
CA ALA A 67 0.61 8.11 0.91
C ALA A 67 -0.71 7.38 1.22
N ARG A 68 -1.03 6.32 0.47
CA ARG A 68 -2.23 5.51 0.72
C ARG A 68 -2.10 4.63 1.97
N MET A 69 -0.93 4.10 2.27
CA MET A 69 -0.68 3.40 3.54
C MET A 69 -0.90 4.34 4.73
N CYS A 70 -0.36 5.56 4.68
CA CYS A 70 -0.60 6.58 5.70
C CYS A 70 -2.08 6.96 5.82
N ALA A 71 -2.78 7.14 4.69
CA ALA A 71 -4.21 7.44 4.68
C ALA A 71 -5.04 6.30 5.31
N ALA A 72 -4.72 5.05 5.01
CA ALA A 72 -5.38 3.88 5.59
C ALA A 72 -5.20 3.79 7.10
N LEU A 73 -3.97 4.00 7.60
CA LEU A 73 -3.70 4.03 9.05
C LEU A 73 -4.49 5.14 9.75
N ARG A 74 -4.50 6.36 9.18
CA ARG A 74 -5.28 7.49 9.72
C ARG A 74 -6.78 7.18 9.76
N ALA A 75 -7.33 6.63 8.68
CA ALA A 75 -8.75 6.26 8.59
C ALA A 75 -9.13 5.13 9.56
N ALA A 76 -8.20 4.20 9.83
CA ALA A 76 -8.34 3.17 10.86
C ALA A 76 -8.07 3.67 12.30
N GLN A 77 -7.85 4.98 12.48
CA GLN A 77 -7.46 5.59 13.77
C GLN A 77 -6.22 4.95 14.40
N ARG A 78 -5.29 4.48 13.56
CA ARG A 78 -3.99 3.94 13.97
C ARG A 78 -2.93 5.01 13.81
N GLU A 79 -1.96 5.02 14.72
CA GLU A 79 -0.83 5.93 14.59
C GLU A 79 -0.01 5.59 13.34
N VAL A 80 0.27 6.61 12.53
CA VAL A 80 1.27 6.51 11.45
C VAL A 80 2.65 6.70 12.07
N PRO A 81 3.57 5.72 12.04
CA PRO A 81 4.88 5.87 12.66
C PRO A 81 5.63 7.12 12.14
N PRO A 82 6.42 7.81 13.00
CA PRO A 82 7.14 9.02 12.60
C PRO A 82 8.00 8.86 11.34
N TRP A 83 8.69 7.72 11.22
CA TRP A 83 9.55 7.42 10.06
C TRP A 83 8.73 7.31 8.77
N LEU A 84 7.54 6.70 8.81
CA LEU A 84 6.67 6.55 7.64
C LEU A 84 6.09 7.91 7.22
N ARG A 85 5.78 8.79 8.19
CA ARG A 85 5.39 10.19 7.91
C ARG A 85 6.50 10.97 7.22
N THR A 86 7.76 10.76 7.63
CA THR A 86 8.90 11.38 6.96
C THR A 86 9.06 10.86 5.54
N LEU A 87 8.97 9.54 5.36
CA LEU A 87 9.05 8.91 4.04
C LEU A 87 7.91 9.38 3.10
N GLU A 88 6.69 9.54 3.60
CA GLU A 88 5.56 10.13 2.85
C GLU A 88 5.90 11.54 2.35
N ARG A 89 6.50 12.39 3.20
CA ARG A 89 6.89 13.76 2.81
C ARG A 89 8.03 13.79 1.78
N GLU A 90 9.06 12.99 1.98
CA GLU A 90 10.20 12.92 1.06
C GLU A 90 9.77 12.46 -0.33
N THR A 91 8.89 11.45 -0.39
CA THR A 91 8.41 10.91 -1.65
C THR A 91 7.37 11.81 -2.34
N ALA A 92 6.65 12.65 -1.58
CA ALA A 92 5.76 13.67 -2.14
C ALA A 92 6.50 14.89 -2.72
N ALA A 93 7.67 15.23 -2.17
CA ALA A 93 8.44 16.41 -2.59
C ALA A 93 9.17 16.23 -3.93
N GLY A 94 9.17 15.02 -4.54
CA GLY A 94 9.74 14.75 -5.86
C GLY A 94 11.26 14.88 -5.98
N ALA A 95 11.94 15.43 -4.97
CA ALA A 95 13.38 15.64 -4.93
C ALA A 95 14.02 14.72 -3.87
N VAL A 96 14.46 13.54 -4.30
CA VAL A 96 15.43 12.78 -3.52
C VAL A 96 16.80 13.33 -3.92
N GLU A 97 17.34 14.25 -3.12
CA GLU A 97 18.76 14.59 -3.24
C GLU A 97 19.60 13.42 -2.73
N THR A 98 20.48 12.91 -3.58
CA THR A 98 21.40 11.83 -3.23
C THR A 98 22.44 12.36 -2.25
N ALA A 99 22.28 12.05 -0.96
CA ALA A 99 23.32 12.27 0.04
C ALA A 99 24.26 11.06 0.07
N LEU A 100 25.54 11.27 -0.27
CA LEU A 100 26.60 10.28 -0.05
C LEU A 100 27.04 10.34 1.42
N PHE A 101 26.78 9.27 2.17
CA PHE A 101 27.37 9.10 3.48
C PHE A 101 28.66 8.29 3.32
N ALA A 102 29.81 8.94 3.52
CA ALA A 102 31.07 8.25 3.73
C ALA A 102 31.05 7.64 5.14
N MET A 103 30.97 6.32 5.22
CA MET A 103 31.22 5.59 6.47
C MET A 103 32.72 5.31 6.53
N THR A 104 33.42 6.02 7.42
CA THR A 104 34.84 5.77 7.79
C THR A 104 34.95 4.64 8.78
#